data_AF-A0A5N4EFU6-F1
#
_entry.id   AF-A0A5N4EFU6-F1
#
_cell.length_a   1.000
_cell.length_b   1.000
_cell.length_c   1.000
_cell.angle_alpha   90.00
_cell.angle_beta   90.00
_cell.angle_gamma   90.00
#
_symmetry.space_group_name_H-M   'P 1'
#
loop_
_entity.id
_entity.type
_entity.pdbx_description
1 polymer ?
#
loop_
_entity_poly.entity_id
_entity_poly.type
_entity_poly.pdbx_seq_one_letter_code
_entity_poly.pdbx_strand_id
1 'polypeptide(L)'
;MAPWVGTELSALNPLRAVWFTLAAAFLLTLLLQLVPSSLLPGCAVFQDLIRYGKTKHGGPPRPAACQAFDVPKRYFSHFYIISVLWNGFLLWSLTQSLFLGAPFPNWLHSLLRILGAAQFRGGELALSAFLVLAFLWLHSLRRLFECVYVSVFSNAVIHIVQYCFGLVYYILVGLTVLSQVPMDGRNALANKIILISVAYVIGKNLLMQARWFHILGMIMFIWSSVHQYKCHVILGNLRKNKAGVVIHCNHRIPFGDWFEYVSSPNYLAELMIYISMAVTFGFHNLTWWLVVTYVFFSQALSAFLSHKFYKSKFVSYPKHRKAFLPFLF
;
A
#
# COMPACT_ATOMS: atom_id res chain seq x y z
N MET A 1 42.75 -12.40 9.15
CA MET A 1 42.13 -11.25 9.84
C MET A 1 41.28 -10.51 8.83
N ALA A 2 39.95 -10.61 8.97
CA ALA A 2 39.01 -9.84 8.18
C ALA A 2 38.89 -8.42 8.75
N PRO A 3 39.04 -7.36 7.95
CA PRO A 3 38.31 -6.13 8.16
C PRO A 3 36.99 -6.20 7.36
N TRP A 4 36.05 -5.29 7.65
CA TRP A 4 34.76 -5.12 6.95
C TRP A 4 33.55 -5.92 7.49
N VAL A 5 33.35 -5.87 8.81
CA VAL A 5 32.02 -6.05 9.44
C VAL A 5 31.50 -4.73 10.07
N GLY A 6 32.14 -3.60 9.80
CA GLY A 6 31.71 -2.32 10.36
C GLY A 6 31.69 -1.23 9.32
N THR A 7 30.53 -0.98 8.69
CA THR A 7 29.99 0.31 8.17
C THR A 7 28.88 0.12 7.11
N GLU A 8 27.82 -0.65 7.38
CA GLU A 8 26.56 -0.58 6.58
C GLU A 8 25.33 -0.20 7.41
N LEU A 9 25.53 0.43 8.57
CA LEU A 9 24.45 1.03 9.37
C LEU A 9 24.31 2.55 9.18
N SER A 10 25.10 3.17 8.29
CA SER A 10 25.28 4.63 8.26
C SER A 10 24.79 5.28 6.97
N ALA A 11 23.47 5.23 6.75
CA ALA A 11 22.63 6.37 6.38
C ALA A 11 21.21 5.86 6.14
N LEU A 12 20.30 6.13 7.08
CA LEU A 12 18.87 6.08 6.77
C LEU A 12 18.63 7.13 5.67
N ASN A 13 18.52 6.69 4.43
CA ASN A 13 18.08 7.60 3.38
C ASN A 13 16.68 8.13 3.72
N PRO A 14 16.28 9.31 3.23
CA PRO A 14 15.03 9.94 3.63
C PRO A 14 13.80 9.04 3.48
N LEU A 15 13.75 8.21 2.43
CA LEU A 15 12.66 7.24 2.24
C LEU A 15 12.62 6.17 3.33
N ARG A 16 13.76 5.56 3.68
CA ARG A 16 13.83 4.57 4.76
C ARG A 16 13.42 5.19 6.10
N ALA A 17 13.86 6.42 6.38
CA ALA A 17 13.46 7.14 7.58
C ALA A 17 11.93 7.35 7.61
N VAL A 18 11.33 7.83 6.52
CA VAL A 18 9.87 8.04 6.43
C VAL A 18 9.11 6.74 6.66
N TRP A 19 9.45 5.66 5.94
CA TRP A 19 8.74 4.38 6.09
C TRP A 19 8.91 3.76 7.47
N PHE A 20 10.10 3.86 8.05
CA PHE A 20 10.37 3.41 9.42
C PHE A 20 9.55 4.20 10.44
N THR A 21 9.55 5.53 10.36
CA THR A 21 8.74 6.39 11.26
C THR A 21 7.26 6.09 11.14
N LEU A 22 6.75 5.90 9.92
CA LEU A 22 5.36 5.52 9.71
C LEU A 22 5.03 4.15 10.30
N ALA A 23 5.88 3.14 10.08
CA ALA A 23 5.70 1.82 10.66
C ALA A 23 5.69 1.87 12.20
N ALA A 24 6.64 2.58 12.80
CA ALA A 24 6.71 2.76 14.26
C ALA A 24 5.48 3.48 14.82
N ALA A 25 5.00 4.53 14.14
CA ALA A 25 3.82 5.27 14.57
C ALA A 25 2.54 4.39 14.56
N PHE A 26 2.35 3.58 13.51
CA PHE A 26 1.19 2.68 13.44
C PHE A 26 1.30 1.50 14.41
N LEU A 27 2.52 0.97 14.64
CA LEU A 27 2.75 -0.03 15.69
C LEU A 27 2.43 0.53 17.07
N LEU A 28 2.98 1.69 17.43
CA LEU A 28 2.70 2.34 18.71
C LEU A 28 1.20 2.56 18.89
N THR A 29 0.52 3.04 17.84
CA THR A 29 -0.93 3.22 17.84
C THR A 29 -1.69 1.92 18.07
N LEU A 30 -1.29 0.83 17.40
CA LEU A 30 -1.89 -0.49 17.60
C LEU A 30 -1.69 -0.98 19.04
N LEU A 31 -0.47 -0.87 19.58
CA LEU A 31 -0.17 -1.25 20.96
C LEU A 31 -1.03 -0.46 21.95
N LEU A 32 -1.17 0.86 21.76
CA LEU A 32 -2.05 1.69 22.58
C LEU A 32 -3.52 1.23 22.51
N GLN A 33 -4.01 0.75 21.37
CA GLN A 33 -5.39 0.24 21.26
C GLN A 33 -5.59 -1.14 21.91
N LEU A 34 -4.52 -1.88 22.16
CA LEU A 34 -4.54 -3.16 22.89
C LEU A 34 -4.53 -2.96 24.41
N VAL A 35 -4.03 -1.82 24.90
CA VAL A 35 -4.06 -1.47 26.33
C VAL A 35 -5.50 -1.18 26.77
N PRO A 36 -5.94 -1.65 27.96
CA PRO A 36 -7.24 -1.33 28.52
C PRO A 36 -7.49 0.18 28.58
N SER A 37 -8.69 0.61 28.20
CA SER A 37 -9.07 2.04 28.17
C SER A 37 -9.01 2.73 29.54
N SER A 38 -8.93 1.98 30.63
CA SER A 38 -8.75 2.50 32.00
C SER A 38 -7.35 3.08 32.24
N LEU A 39 -6.34 2.68 31.46
CA LEU A 39 -4.95 3.07 31.66
C LEU A 39 -4.50 4.20 30.72
N LEU A 40 -5.35 4.62 29.78
CA LEU A 40 -5.00 5.63 28.78
C LEU A 40 -5.91 6.86 28.91
N PRO A 41 -5.35 8.08 28.98
CA PRO A 41 -6.14 9.29 28.88
C PRO A 41 -6.84 9.33 27.52
N GLY A 42 -8.17 9.46 27.55
CA GLY A 42 -9.01 9.49 26.36
C GLY A 42 -8.84 10.78 25.57
N CYS A 43 -7.86 10.85 24.66
CA CYS A 43 -7.74 11.98 23.74
C CYS A 43 -8.72 11.83 22.56
N ALA A 44 -9.78 12.63 22.56
CA ALA A 44 -10.81 12.60 21.52
C ALA A 44 -10.24 12.86 20.10
N VAL A 45 -9.26 13.77 19.98
CA VAL A 45 -8.59 14.09 18.72
C VAL A 45 -7.80 12.89 18.19
N PHE A 46 -7.07 12.20 19.06
CA PHE A 46 -6.31 10.99 18.69
C PHE A 46 -7.24 9.86 18.23
N GLN A 47 -8.32 9.60 18.97
CA GLN A 47 -9.31 8.59 18.58
C GLN A 47 -10.00 8.94 17.25
N ASP A 48 -10.23 10.22 16.99
CA ASP A 48 -10.82 10.67 15.74
C ASP A 48 -9.86 10.59 14.54
N LEU A 49 -8.56 10.80 14.78
CA LEU A 49 -7.51 10.65 13.78
C LEU A 49 -7.23 9.19 13.41
N ILE A 50 -7.57 8.23 14.26
CA ILE A 50 -7.30 6.80 14.03
C ILE A 50 -8.51 6.08 13.42
N ARG A 51 -9.72 6.45 13.86
CA ARG A 51 -10.96 5.79 13.42
C ARG A 51 -11.44 6.40 12.11
N TYR A 52 -12.07 5.60 11.26
CA TYR A 52 -12.69 6.09 10.03
C TYR A 52 -13.87 5.22 9.60
N GLY A 53 -14.85 5.84 8.94
CA GLY A 53 -16.08 5.20 8.51
C GLY A 53 -16.84 4.49 9.64
N LYS A 54 -16.96 3.16 9.57
CA LYS A 54 -17.77 2.37 10.51
C LYS A 54 -17.25 2.42 11.95
N THR A 55 -15.95 2.63 12.13
CA THR A 55 -15.32 2.67 13.47
C THR A 55 -15.50 4.04 14.14
N LYS A 56 -15.94 5.09 13.42
CA LYS A 56 -16.30 6.40 13.99
C LYS A 56 -17.72 6.44 14.60
N HIS A 57 -18.64 5.56 14.19
CA HIS A 57 -20.08 5.66 14.50
C HIS A 57 -20.52 4.87 15.74
N GLY A 58 -19.66 4.73 16.76
CA GLY A 58 -19.93 3.88 17.93
C GLY A 58 -19.51 4.47 19.28
N GLY A 59 -19.34 5.79 19.36
CA GLY A 59 -18.92 6.50 20.58
C GLY A 59 -19.80 7.73 20.87
N PRO A 60 -19.55 8.45 21.98
CA PRO A 60 -20.28 9.67 22.34
C PRO A 60 -20.22 10.74 21.24
N PRO A 61 -21.19 11.69 21.21
CA PRO A 61 -21.25 12.73 20.19
C PRO A 61 -19.94 13.51 20.09
N ARG A 62 -19.40 13.60 18.87
CA ARG A 62 -18.09 14.20 18.60
C ARG A 62 -18.14 15.72 18.72
N PRO A 63 -17.08 16.38 19.22
CA PRO A 63 -17.00 17.84 19.21
C PRO A 63 -17.15 18.41 17.79
N ALA A 64 -17.84 19.54 17.65
CA ALA A 64 -18.10 20.19 16.36
C ALA A 64 -16.80 20.51 15.58
N ALA A 65 -15.72 20.88 16.29
CA ALA A 65 -14.40 21.12 15.71
C ALA A 65 -13.83 19.88 15.01
N CYS A 66 -14.07 18.67 15.52
CA CYS A 66 -13.62 17.43 14.87
C CYS A 66 -14.47 17.08 13.64
N GLN A 67 -15.75 17.45 13.65
CA GLN A 67 -16.67 17.21 12.53
C GLN A 67 -16.41 18.17 11.36
N ALA A 68 -15.90 19.38 11.63
CA ALA A 68 -15.53 20.36 10.59
C ALA A 68 -14.46 19.85 9.63
N PHE A 69 -13.64 18.88 10.07
CA PHE A 69 -12.57 18.27 9.28
C PHE A 69 -12.94 16.90 8.69
N ASP A 70 -14.22 16.52 8.71
CA ASP A 70 -14.68 15.28 8.11
C ASP A 70 -14.88 15.41 6.59
N VAL A 71 -14.28 14.48 5.86
CA VAL A 71 -14.40 14.35 4.41
C VAL A 71 -15.26 13.12 4.10
N PRO A 72 -16.16 13.18 3.10
CA PRO A 72 -16.95 12.02 2.70
C PRO A 72 -16.07 10.83 2.30
N LYS A 73 -16.33 9.65 2.87
CA LYS A 73 -15.57 8.43 2.56
C LYS A 73 -15.68 8.02 1.09
N ARG A 74 -16.72 8.45 0.37
CA ARG A 74 -16.82 8.24 -1.10
C ARG A 74 -15.65 8.81 -1.89
N TYR A 75 -14.91 9.79 -1.33
CA TYR A 75 -13.69 10.33 -1.95
C TYR A 75 -12.49 9.36 -1.89
N PHE A 76 -12.67 8.14 -1.37
CA PHE A 76 -11.66 7.08 -1.43
C PHE A 76 -11.23 6.75 -2.88
N SER A 77 -12.09 6.99 -3.87
CA SER A 77 -11.75 6.86 -5.29
C SER A 77 -10.63 7.83 -5.71
N HIS A 78 -10.53 9.02 -5.10
CA HIS A 78 -9.51 10.01 -5.45
C HIS A 78 -8.10 9.49 -5.20
N PHE A 79 -7.90 8.70 -4.14
CA PHE A 79 -6.62 8.07 -3.85
C PHE A 79 -6.15 7.19 -5.01
N TYR A 80 -7.06 6.38 -5.55
CA TYR A 80 -6.73 5.48 -6.64
C TYR A 80 -6.66 6.20 -8.00
N ILE A 81 -7.42 7.28 -8.22
CA ILE A 81 -7.25 8.15 -9.40
C ILE A 81 -5.83 8.71 -9.41
N ILE A 82 -5.39 9.33 -8.31
CA ILE A 82 -4.04 9.87 -8.19
C ILE A 82 -3.00 8.76 -8.34
N SER A 83 -3.21 7.62 -7.71
CA SER A 83 -2.28 6.49 -7.84
C SER A 83 -2.15 6.01 -9.30
N VAL A 84 -3.26 5.85 -10.01
CA VAL A 84 -3.25 5.39 -11.42
C VAL A 84 -2.54 6.40 -12.32
N LEU A 85 -2.83 7.70 -12.15
CA LEU A 85 -2.22 8.77 -12.94
C LEU A 85 -0.72 8.90 -12.63
N TRP A 86 -0.36 9.00 -11.35
CA TRP A 86 1.00 9.20 -10.91
C TRP A 86 1.88 7.97 -11.18
N ASN A 87 1.47 6.79 -10.72
CA ASN A 87 2.25 5.57 -10.93
C ASN A 87 2.24 5.13 -12.39
N GLY A 88 1.20 5.49 -13.16
CA GLY A 88 1.18 5.32 -14.61
C GLY A 88 2.21 6.21 -15.30
N PHE A 89 2.32 7.47 -14.88
CA PHE A 89 3.38 8.37 -15.35
C PHE A 89 4.79 7.87 -14.98
N LEU A 90 5.00 7.38 -13.76
CA LEU A 90 6.28 6.80 -13.35
C LEU A 90 6.61 5.53 -14.14
N LEU A 91 5.63 4.65 -14.37
CA LEU A 91 5.79 3.44 -15.16
C LEU A 91 6.12 3.77 -16.61
N TRP A 92 5.42 4.75 -17.20
CA TRP A 92 5.73 5.27 -18.52
C TRP A 92 7.17 5.80 -18.58
N SER A 93 7.56 6.65 -17.63
CA SER A 93 8.91 7.22 -17.57
C SER A 93 9.99 6.15 -17.46
N LEU A 94 9.76 5.12 -16.63
CA LEU A 94 10.67 3.98 -16.48
C LEU A 94 10.73 3.14 -17.76
N THR A 95 9.59 2.93 -18.43
CA THR A 95 9.54 2.23 -19.73
C THR A 95 10.36 2.96 -20.78
N GLN A 96 10.18 4.29 -20.89
CA GLN A 96 10.96 5.13 -21.79
C GLN A 96 12.45 5.05 -21.49
N SER A 97 12.84 5.05 -20.20
CA SER A 97 14.24 4.91 -19.79
C SER A 97 14.83 3.53 -20.10
N LEU A 98 14.09 2.44 -19.82
CA LEU A 98 14.61 1.08 -19.97
C LEU A 98 14.66 0.61 -21.43
N PHE A 99 13.64 0.95 -22.23
CA PHE A 99 13.49 0.41 -23.59
C PHE A 99 13.95 1.38 -24.68
N LEU A 100 13.86 2.69 -24.43
CA LEU A 100 14.18 3.73 -25.42
C LEU A 100 15.39 4.57 -25.03
N GLY A 101 15.98 4.33 -23.85
CA GLY A 101 17.13 5.08 -23.35
C GLY A 101 16.81 6.56 -23.08
N ALA A 102 15.54 6.92 -22.91
CA ALA A 102 15.18 8.30 -22.64
C ALA A 102 15.50 8.65 -21.16
N PRO A 103 16.16 9.78 -20.88
CA PRO A 103 16.41 10.19 -19.49
C PRO A 103 15.09 10.55 -18.79
N PHE A 104 15.04 10.36 -17.47
CA PHE A 104 13.95 10.88 -16.66
C PHE A 104 13.88 12.42 -16.74
N PRO A 105 12.68 13.01 -16.59
CA PRO A 105 12.57 14.46 -16.43
C PRO A 105 13.50 14.99 -15.32
N ASN A 106 14.17 16.12 -15.55
CA ASN A 106 15.18 16.66 -14.64
C ASN A 106 14.68 16.84 -13.20
N TRP A 107 13.43 17.27 -13.03
CA TRP A 107 12.80 17.43 -11.71
C TRP A 107 12.63 16.08 -11.00
N LEU A 108 12.25 15.03 -11.74
CA LEU A 108 12.04 13.69 -11.20
C LEU A 108 13.38 13.06 -10.81
N HIS A 109 14.39 13.19 -11.67
CA HIS A 109 15.76 12.78 -11.37
C HIS A 109 16.29 13.48 -10.11
N SER A 110 16.10 14.79 -10.00
CA SER A 110 16.52 15.57 -8.83
C SER A 110 15.81 15.14 -7.55
N LEU A 111 14.50 14.89 -7.64
CA LEU A 111 13.69 14.39 -6.52
C LEU A 111 14.16 13.01 -6.06
N LEU A 112 14.36 12.06 -6.97
CA LEU A 112 14.85 10.72 -6.64
C LEU A 112 16.22 10.77 -5.96
N ARG A 113 17.10 11.68 -6.39
CA ARG A 113 18.40 11.90 -5.76
C ARG A 113 18.26 12.42 -4.32
N ILE A 114 17.34 13.36 -4.08
CA ILE A 114 17.05 13.88 -2.72
C ILE A 114 16.49 12.78 -1.82
N LEU A 115 15.60 11.93 -2.36
CA LEU A 115 15.01 10.81 -1.65
C LEU A 115 16.00 9.69 -1.33
N GLY A 116 17.23 9.82 -1.82
CA GLY A 116 18.34 8.89 -1.60
C GLY A 116 18.20 7.61 -2.40
N ALA A 117 17.76 7.73 -3.67
CA ALA A 117 17.89 6.68 -4.66
C ALA A 117 19.35 6.20 -4.66
N ALA A 118 19.54 4.97 -4.18
CA ALA A 118 20.85 4.44 -3.96
C ALA A 118 21.50 4.16 -5.32
N GLN A 119 22.77 4.54 -5.46
CA GLN A 119 23.61 4.15 -6.59
C GLN A 119 23.99 2.67 -6.46
N PHE A 120 23.00 1.77 -6.41
CA PHE A 120 23.28 0.34 -6.45
C PHE A 120 23.83 0.00 -7.84
N ARG A 121 25.05 -0.52 -7.87
CA ARG A 121 25.67 -1.07 -9.07
C ARG A 121 25.10 -2.47 -9.31
N GLY A 122 24.07 -2.58 -10.13
CA GLY A 122 23.55 -3.88 -10.55
C GLY A 122 22.36 -3.75 -11.47
N GLY A 123 22.46 -4.29 -12.69
CA GLY A 123 21.35 -4.32 -13.65
C GLY A 123 20.14 -5.12 -13.16
N GLU A 124 20.32 -5.99 -12.17
CA GLU A 124 19.29 -6.93 -11.67
C GLU A 124 18.07 -6.27 -11.01
N LEU A 125 18.18 -5.04 -10.49
CA LEU A 125 17.05 -4.34 -9.88
C LEU A 125 16.10 -3.70 -10.90
N ALA A 126 16.52 -3.53 -12.16
CA ALA A 126 15.72 -2.82 -13.17
C ALA A 126 14.43 -3.60 -13.51
N LEU A 127 14.55 -4.92 -13.77
CA LEU A 127 13.38 -5.76 -14.02
C LEU A 127 12.46 -5.81 -12.79
N SER A 128 13.04 -5.99 -11.59
CA SER A 128 12.25 -6.06 -10.35
C SER A 128 11.47 -4.77 -10.11
N ALA A 129 12.11 -3.60 -10.25
CA ALA A 129 11.46 -2.31 -10.09
C ALA A 129 10.38 -2.07 -11.14
N PHE A 130 10.64 -2.45 -12.40
CA PHE A 130 9.64 -2.38 -13.46
C PHE A 130 8.40 -3.23 -13.15
N LEU A 131 8.60 -4.50 -12.78
CA LEU A 131 7.51 -5.41 -12.44
C LEU A 131 6.73 -4.94 -11.20
N VAL A 132 7.42 -4.49 -10.16
CA VAL A 132 6.76 -3.97 -8.94
C VAL A 132 5.96 -2.70 -9.25
N LEU A 133 6.48 -1.79 -10.08
CA LEU A 133 5.76 -0.59 -10.48
C LEU A 133 4.54 -0.93 -11.34
N ALA A 134 4.65 -1.93 -12.22
CA ALA A 134 3.53 -2.46 -12.98
C ALA A 134 2.48 -3.13 -12.07
N PHE A 135 2.89 -3.92 -11.08
CA PHE A 135 1.99 -4.51 -10.09
C PHE A 135 1.27 -3.45 -9.27
N LEU A 136 1.98 -2.40 -8.82
CA LEU A 136 1.40 -1.28 -8.09
C LEU A 136 0.37 -0.51 -8.96
N TRP A 137 0.67 -0.30 -10.24
CA TRP A 137 -0.24 0.36 -11.16
C TRP A 137 -1.48 -0.48 -11.45
N LEU A 138 -1.33 -1.76 -11.76
CA LEU A 138 -2.43 -2.71 -11.97
C LEU A 138 -3.31 -2.86 -10.72
N HIS A 139 -2.67 -2.96 -9.54
CA HIS A 139 -3.36 -2.95 -8.27
C HIS A 139 -4.22 -1.69 -8.11
N SER A 140 -3.63 -0.52 -8.37
CA SER A 140 -4.33 0.77 -8.26
C SER A 140 -5.50 0.89 -9.24
N LEU A 141 -5.32 0.43 -10.48
CA LEU A 141 -6.36 0.43 -11.51
C LEU A 141 -7.54 -0.46 -11.10
N ARG A 142 -7.24 -1.68 -10.61
CA ARG A 142 -8.28 -2.59 -10.11
C ARG A 142 -9.00 -2.00 -8.90
N ARG A 143 -8.28 -1.42 -7.95
CA ARG A 143 -8.87 -0.77 -6.78
C ARG A 143 -9.74 0.44 -7.16
N LEU A 144 -9.35 1.21 -8.18
CA LEU A 144 -10.18 2.28 -8.74
C LEU A 144 -11.47 1.72 -9.32
N PHE A 145 -11.38 0.69 -10.16
CA PHE A 145 -12.54 -0.01 -10.71
C PHE A 145 -13.47 -0.52 -9.59
N GLU A 146 -12.92 -1.17 -8.56
CA GLU A 146 -13.68 -1.65 -7.42
C GLU A 146 -14.35 -0.51 -6.63
N CYS A 147 -13.73 0.66 -6.54
CA CYS A 147 -14.36 1.82 -5.90
C CYS A 147 -15.55 2.33 -6.72
N VAL A 148 -15.43 2.39 -8.04
CA VAL A 148 -16.47 2.95 -8.91
C VAL A 148 -17.64 1.98 -9.09
N TYR A 149 -17.38 0.69 -9.28
CA TYR A 149 -18.39 -0.28 -9.73
C TYR A 149 -18.79 -1.32 -8.68
N VAL A 150 -17.87 -1.71 -7.79
CA VAL A 150 -18.11 -2.80 -6.83
C VAL A 150 -18.60 -2.25 -5.50
N SER A 151 -17.93 -1.21 -4.99
CA SER A 151 -18.12 -0.67 -3.65
C SER A 151 -19.40 0.14 -3.54
N VAL A 152 -20.13 -0.07 -2.45
CA VAL A 152 -21.30 0.76 -2.09
C VAL A 152 -20.90 1.63 -0.91
N PHE A 153 -20.73 2.93 -1.12
CA PHE A 153 -20.36 3.87 -0.06
C PHE A 153 -21.60 4.34 0.72
N SER A 154 -21.46 4.43 2.04
CA SER A 154 -22.45 5.06 2.93
C SER A 154 -22.04 6.51 3.23
N ASN A 155 -22.83 7.24 4.02
CA ASN A 155 -22.48 8.58 4.57
C ASN A 155 -21.33 8.54 5.61
N ALA A 156 -20.48 7.53 5.53
CA ALA A 156 -19.29 7.40 6.34
C ALA A 156 -18.30 8.53 6.02
N VAL A 157 -17.53 8.95 7.01
CA VAL A 157 -16.55 10.03 6.91
C VAL A 157 -15.14 9.57 7.29
N ILE A 158 -14.15 10.28 6.78
CA ILE A 158 -12.72 10.15 7.08
C ILE A 158 -12.18 11.52 7.52
N HIS A 159 -11.16 11.57 8.36
CA HIS A 159 -10.59 12.87 8.77
C HIS A 159 -9.72 13.46 7.64
N ILE A 160 -9.69 14.78 7.47
CA ILE A 160 -8.91 15.45 6.41
C ILE A 160 -7.42 15.08 6.44
N VAL A 161 -6.84 14.91 7.63
CA VAL A 161 -5.43 14.49 7.77
C VAL A 161 -5.22 13.08 7.22
N GLN A 162 -6.15 12.14 7.48
CA GLN A 162 -6.10 10.80 6.89
C GLN A 162 -6.27 10.88 5.37
N TYR A 163 -7.12 11.78 4.88
CA TYR A 163 -7.33 12.00 3.47
C TYR A 163 -6.05 12.51 2.78
N CYS A 164 -5.44 13.58 3.27
CA CYS A 164 -4.18 14.10 2.75
C CYS A 164 -3.06 13.05 2.82
N PHE A 165 -2.98 12.33 3.95
CA PHE A 165 -2.02 11.25 4.12
C PHE A 165 -2.19 10.14 3.04
N GLY A 166 -3.43 9.74 2.74
CA GLY A 166 -3.72 8.78 1.68
C GLY A 166 -3.28 9.25 0.29
N LEU A 167 -3.46 10.53 -0.04
CA LEU A 167 -2.98 11.10 -1.31
C LEU A 167 -1.45 11.06 -1.40
N VAL A 168 -0.77 11.51 -0.34
CA VAL A 168 0.70 11.52 -0.27
C VAL A 168 1.27 10.10 -0.33
N TYR A 169 0.61 9.14 0.32
CA TYR A 169 1.03 7.74 0.32
C TYR A 169 1.19 7.17 -1.10
N TYR A 170 0.19 7.37 -1.97
CA TYR A 170 0.23 6.84 -3.34
C TYR A 170 1.29 7.50 -4.22
N ILE A 171 1.66 8.76 -3.92
CA ILE A 171 2.79 9.44 -4.56
C ILE A 171 4.12 8.84 -4.06
N LEU A 172 4.25 8.71 -2.75
CA LEU A 172 5.46 8.27 -2.07
C LEU A 172 5.81 6.81 -2.40
N VAL A 173 4.82 5.91 -2.44
CA VAL A 173 5.06 4.48 -2.74
C VAL A 173 5.60 4.28 -4.15
N GLY A 174 5.09 5.03 -5.14
CA GLY A 174 5.62 5.04 -6.50
C GLY A 174 7.07 5.53 -6.58
N LEU A 175 7.35 6.65 -5.93
CA LEU A 175 8.71 7.18 -5.82
C LEU A 175 9.66 6.22 -5.11
N THR A 176 9.15 5.46 -4.13
CA THR A 176 9.93 4.44 -3.41
C THR A 176 10.32 3.29 -4.32
N VAL A 177 9.44 2.85 -5.23
CA VAL A 177 9.78 1.83 -6.23
C VAL A 177 10.82 2.38 -7.21
N LEU A 178 10.59 3.59 -7.72
CA LEU A 178 11.48 4.18 -8.73
C LEU A 178 12.86 4.52 -8.17
N SER A 179 12.98 4.84 -6.87
CA SER A 179 14.26 5.08 -6.21
C SER A 179 15.13 3.82 -6.05
N GLN A 180 14.59 2.63 -6.36
CA GLN A 180 15.37 1.38 -6.37
C GLN A 180 16.11 1.17 -7.70
N VAL A 181 15.79 1.95 -8.74
CA VAL A 181 16.43 1.84 -10.06
C VAL A 181 17.79 2.56 -10.04
N PRO A 182 18.88 1.92 -10.53
CA PRO A 182 20.17 2.59 -10.66
C PRO A 182 20.06 3.82 -11.57
N MET A 183 20.52 4.97 -11.07
CA MET A 183 20.56 6.22 -11.82
C MET A 183 21.98 6.44 -12.34
N ASP A 184 22.26 6.09 -13.60
CA ASP A 184 23.59 6.29 -14.20
C ASP A 184 23.88 7.78 -14.46
N GLY A 185 24.57 8.40 -13.50
CA GLY A 185 24.92 9.82 -13.50
C GLY A 185 26.24 10.16 -14.19
N ARG A 186 26.48 9.76 -15.45
CA ARG A 186 27.64 10.27 -16.22
C ARG A 186 27.26 10.79 -17.62
N ASN A 187 27.31 12.12 -17.73
CA ASN A 187 27.50 12.95 -18.91
C ASN A 187 26.46 12.85 -20.04
N ALA A 188 25.43 13.70 -19.94
CA ALA A 188 24.28 13.79 -20.84
C ALA A 188 24.56 14.24 -22.30
N LEU A 189 25.80 14.59 -22.67
CA LEU A 189 26.10 15.09 -24.03
C LEU A 189 26.94 14.12 -24.89
N ALA A 190 27.77 13.26 -24.30
CA ALA A 190 28.67 12.38 -25.07
C ALA A 190 28.02 11.06 -25.53
N ASN A 191 26.87 10.69 -24.96
CA ASN A 191 26.36 9.32 -25.02
C ASN A 191 25.03 9.14 -25.77
N LYS A 192 24.55 10.08 -26.59
CA LYS A 192 23.23 9.88 -27.23
C LYS A 192 23.19 8.68 -28.20
N ILE A 193 24.30 8.37 -28.87
CA ILE A 193 24.41 7.21 -29.78
C ILE A 193 24.72 5.91 -29.02
N ILE A 194 25.55 5.98 -27.96
CA ILE A 194 25.88 4.84 -27.09
C ILE A 194 24.68 4.44 -26.21
N LEU A 195 23.88 5.39 -25.77
CA LEU A 195 22.70 5.14 -24.93
C LEU A 195 21.58 4.43 -25.72
N ILE A 196 21.45 4.68 -27.02
CA ILE A 196 20.48 3.99 -27.88
C ILE A 196 20.90 2.52 -28.09
N SER A 197 22.19 2.25 -28.33
CA SER A 197 22.68 0.87 -28.47
C SER A 197 22.67 0.11 -27.13
N VAL A 198 22.99 0.80 -26.02
CA VAL A 198 22.93 0.24 -24.67
C VAL A 198 21.49 -0.01 -24.22
N ALA A 199 20.54 0.90 -24.45
CA ALA A 199 19.13 0.70 -24.12
C ALA A 199 18.49 -0.44 -24.95
N TYR A 200 18.84 -0.54 -26.24
CA TYR A 200 18.41 -1.66 -27.08
C TYR A 200 18.93 -3.01 -26.59
N VAL A 201 20.19 -3.07 -26.11
CA VAL A 201 20.78 -4.27 -25.51
C VAL A 201 20.20 -4.57 -24.11
N ILE A 202 19.94 -3.54 -23.29
CA ILE A 202 19.36 -3.69 -21.94
C ILE A 202 17.90 -4.15 -22.02
N GLY A 203 17.08 -3.58 -22.91
CA GLY A 203 15.68 -3.99 -23.08
C GLY A 203 15.54 -5.44 -23.53
N LYS A 204 16.40 -5.90 -24.45
CA LYS A 204 16.43 -7.30 -24.91
C LYS A 204 16.98 -8.27 -23.85
N ASN A 205 17.86 -7.80 -22.97
CA ASN A 205 18.41 -8.55 -21.84
C ASN A 205 17.56 -8.42 -20.55
N LEU A 206 16.52 -7.59 -20.51
CA LEU A 206 15.71 -7.39 -19.31
C LEU A 206 14.99 -8.68 -18.91
N LEU A 207 14.42 -9.41 -19.88
CA LEU A 207 13.81 -10.71 -19.63
C LEU A 207 14.85 -11.78 -19.26
N MET A 208 16.11 -11.65 -19.70
CA MET A 208 17.19 -12.54 -19.27
C MET A 208 17.58 -12.33 -17.79
N GLN A 209 17.17 -11.22 -17.18
CA GLN A 209 17.29 -11.00 -15.73
C GLN A 209 16.16 -11.69 -14.94
N ALA A 210 15.20 -12.34 -15.62
CA ALA A 210 14.15 -13.07 -14.93
C ALA A 210 14.78 -14.16 -14.02
N ARG A 211 14.25 -14.25 -12.82
CA ARG A 211 14.68 -15.18 -11.77
C ARG A 211 13.42 -15.82 -11.20
N TRP A 212 13.58 -16.95 -10.52
CA TRP A 212 12.46 -17.69 -9.93
C TRP A 212 11.59 -16.82 -8.99
N PHE A 213 12.20 -15.87 -8.27
CA PHE A 213 11.48 -14.98 -7.36
C PHE A 213 10.56 -13.98 -8.08
N HIS A 214 10.86 -13.61 -9.33
CA HIS A 214 9.96 -12.79 -10.15
C HIS A 214 8.67 -13.55 -10.50
N ILE A 215 8.81 -14.84 -10.84
CA ILE A 215 7.68 -15.72 -11.14
C ILE A 215 6.85 -15.97 -9.87
N LEU A 216 7.51 -16.30 -8.76
CA LEU A 216 6.84 -16.49 -7.47
C LEU A 216 6.10 -15.22 -7.02
N GLY A 217 6.75 -14.06 -7.10
CA GLY A 217 6.16 -12.76 -6.78
C GLY A 217 4.93 -12.45 -7.64
N MET A 218 4.98 -12.78 -8.94
CA MET A 218 3.83 -12.62 -9.84
C MET A 218 2.66 -13.53 -9.49
N ILE A 219 2.92 -14.82 -9.21
CA ILE A 219 1.88 -15.78 -8.79
C ILE A 219 1.22 -15.32 -7.48
N MET A 220 2.04 -14.94 -6.49
CA MET A 220 1.54 -14.41 -5.22
C MET A 220 0.72 -13.13 -5.43
N PHE A 221 1.19 -12.21 -6.27
CA PHE A 221 0.47 -10.97 -6.59
C PHE A 221 -0.93 -11.27 -7.15
N ILE A 222 -1.03 -12.16 -8.15
CA ILE A 222 -2.30 -12.53 -8.79
C ILE A 222 -3.22 -13.21 -7.78
N TRP A 223 -2.71 -14.18 -7.03
CA TRP A 223 -3.50 -14.94 -6.06
C TRP A 223 -4.07 -14.03 -4.96
N SER A 224 -3.24 -13.19 -4.35
CA SER A 224 -3.69 -12.22 -3.32
C SER A 224 -4.65 -11.19 -3.91
N SER A 225 -4.41 -10.77 -5.15
CA SER A 225 -5.28 -9.87 -5.91
C SER A 225 -6.69 -10.44 -6.11
N VAL A 226 -6.79 -11.72 -6.46
CA VAL A 226 -8.08 -12.41 -6.64
C VAL A 226 -8.85 -12.48 -5.31
N HIS A 227 -8.19 -12.87 -4.22
CA HIS A 227 -8.84 -12.94 -2.90
C HIS A 227 -9.29 -11.57 -2.39
N GLN A 228 -8.48 -10.54 -2.61
CA GLN A 228 -8.88 -9.18 -2.25
C GLN A 228 -10.12 -8.73 -3.02
N TYR A 229 -10.14 -8.95 -4.34
CA TYR A 229 -11.30 -8.61 -5.17
C TYR A 229 -12.56 -9.35 -4.70
N LYS A 230 -12.47 -10.67 -4.46
CA LYS A 230 -13.57 -11.48 -3.92
C LYS A 230 -14.10 -10.91 -2.61
N CYS A 231 -13.21 -10.52 -1.70
CA CYS A 231 -13.62 -9.91 -0.43
C CYS A 231 -14.39 -8.59 -0.64
N HIS A 232 -13.98 -7.73 -1.58
CA HIS A 232 -14.69 -6.50 -1.89
C HIS A 232 -16.04 -6.75 -2.56
N VAL A 233 -16.14 -7.75 -3.44
CA VAL A 233 -17.42 -8.18 -4.03
C VAL A 233 -18.38 -8.66 -2.95
N ILE A 234 -17.93 -9.52 -2.03
CA ILE A 234 -18.74 -9.97 -0.88
C ILE A 234 -19.26 -8.77 -0.08
N LEU A 235 -18.37 -7.85 0.29
CA LEU A 235 -18.74 -6.65 1.05
C LEU A 235 -19.73 -5.74 0.30
N GLY A 236 -19.58 -5.60 -1.01
CA GLY A 236 -20.49 -4.84 -1.87
C GLY A 236 -21.87 -5.50 -1.96
N ASN A 237 -21.91 -6.81 -2.18
CA ASN A 237 -23.14 -7.59 -2.32
C ASN A 237 -23.96 -7.66 -1.03
N LEU A 238 -23.34 -7.51 0.15
CA LEU A 238 -24.09 -7.35 1.41
C LEU A 238 -25.02 -6.13 1.42
N ARG A 239 -24.86 -5.18 0.50
CA ARG A 239 -25.67 -3.95 0.39
C ARG A 239 -26.56 -3.92 -0.86
N LYS A 240 -26.44 -4.91 -1.73
CA LYS A 240 -27.18 -5.04 -2.98
C LYS A 240 -28.19 -6.20 -2.90
N ASN A 241 -29.27 -6.14 -3.67
CA ASN A 241 -30.14 -7.30 -3.90
C ASN A 241 -29.60 -8.18 -5.04
N LYS A 242 -30.30 -9.27 -5.38
CA LYS A 242 -29.92 -10.17 -6.49
C LYS A 242 -29.88 -9.50 -7.87
N ALA A 243 -30.62 -8.40 -8.05
CA ALA A 243 -30.62 -7.58 -9.27
C ALA A 243 -29.50 -6.52 -9.28
N GLY A 244 -28.64 -6.48 -8.25
CA GLY A 244 -27.54 -5.51 -8.14
C GLY A 244 -27.95 -4.12 -7.61
N VAL A 245 -29.22 -3.92 -7.28
CA VAL A 245 -29.75 -2.64 -6.77
C VAL A 245 -29.39 -2.49 -5.30
N VAL A 246 -28.90 -1.31 -4.92
CA VAL A 246 -28.57 -0.98 -3.52
C VAL A 246 -29.86 -0.89 -2.70
N ILE A 247 -29.98 -1.75 -1.69
CA ILE A 247 -31.17 -1.83 -0.84
C ILE A 247 -31.00 -1.11 0.50
N HIS A 248 -29.78 -1.11 1.06
CA HIS A 248 -29.47 -0.38 2.29
C HIS A 248 -27.95 -0.22 2.46
N CYS A 249 -27.56 0.77 3.27
CA CYS A 249 -26.15 0.99 3.65
C CYS A 249 -25.76 0.37 5.00
N ASN A 250 -26.67 -0.43 5.60
CA ASN A 250 -26.43 -1.06 6.89
C ASN A 250 -25.31 -2.12 6.82
N HIS A 251 -24.55 -2.22 7.91
CA HIS A 251 -23.50 -3.23 8.04
C HIS A 251 -24.15 -4.59 8.32
N ARG A 252 -23.61 -5.64 7.70
CA ARG A 252 -23.95 -7.05 7.94
C ARG A 252 -22.67 -7.86 8.15
N ILE A 253 -22.80 -9.06 8.71
CA ILE A 253 -21.67 -9.98 8.90
C ILE A 253 -21.32 -10.60 7.53
N PRO A 254 -20.09 -10.44 7.03
CA PRO A 254 -19.65 -11.08 5.79
C PRO A 254 -19.35 -12.57 6.00
N PHE A 255 -19.66 -13.39 5.00
CA PHE A 255 -19.36 -14.82 4.95
C PHE A 255 -18.81 -15.17 3.56
N GLY A 256 -18.07 -16.27 3.48
CA GLY A 256 -17.39 -16.74 2.28
C GLY A 256 -15.93 -16.27 2.16
N ASP A 257 -15.14 -17.03 1.40
CA ASP A 257 -13.69 -16.85 1.27
C ASP A 257 -13.01 -16.78 2.65
N TRP A 258 -11.95 -15.99 2.81
CA TRP A 258 -11.23 -15.85 4.08
C TRP A 258 -12.01 -15.14 5.19
N PHE A 259 -13.23 -14.66 4.96
CA PHE A 259 -14.06 -14.13 6.04
C PHE A 259 -14.35 -15.20 7.10
N GLU A 260 -14.30 -16.49 6.76
CA GLU A 260 -14.50 -17.56 7.75
C GLU A 260 -13.40 -17.62 8.81
N TYR A 261 -12.21 -17.09 8.52
CA TYR A 261 -11.09 -17.14 9.47
C TYR A 261 -10.85 -15.79 10.15
N VAL A 262 -10.98 -14.69 9.41
CA VAL A 262 -10.64 -13.35 9.89
C VAL A 262 -11.71 -12.33 9.54
N SER A 263 -11.74 -11.24 10.29
CA SER A 263 -12.78 -10.22 10.18
C SER A 263 -12.55 -9.25 9.04
N SER A 264 -11.28 -9.06 8.65
CA SER A 264 -10.85 -8.15 7.58
C SER A 264 -9.88 -8.83 6.62
N PRO A 265 -10.29 -9.91 5.92
CA PRO A 265 -9.44 -10.64 4.98
C PRO A 265 -8.98 -9.81 3.79
N ASN A 266 -9.74 -8.78 3.41
CA ASN A 266 -9.33 -7.83 2.37
C ASN A 266 -8.06 -7.05 2.76
N TYR A 267 -7.83 -6.83 4.05
CA TYR A 267 -6.60 -6.23 4.57
C TYR A 267 -5.46 -7.23 4.59
N LEU A 268 -5.73 -8.51 4.91
CA LEU A 268 -4.74 -9.58 4.83
C LEU A 268 -4.27 -9.76 3.38
N ALA A 269 -5.21 -9.79 2.43
CA ALA A 269 -4.90 -9.86 1.01
C ALA A 269 -4.09 -8.65 0.52
N GLU A 270 -4.37 -7.44 1.02
CA GLU A 270 -3.55 -6.26 0.76
C GLU A 270 -2.10 -6.49 1.23
N LEU A 271 -1.90 -6.93 2.48
CA LEU A 271 -0.55 -7.22 2.99
C LEU A 271 0.19 -8.21 2.09
N MET A 272 -0.49 -9.27 1.63
CA MET A 272 0.13 -10.26 0.75
C MET A 272 0.49 -9.72 -0.64
N ILE A 273 -0.25 -8.73 -1.16
CA ILE A 273 0.12 -7.99 -2.38
C ILE A 273 1.44 -7.22 -2.17
N TYR A 274 1.67 -6.60 -1.01
CA TYR A 274 2.93 -5.90 -0.74
C TYR A 274 4.09 -6.88 -0.50
N ILE A 275 3.82 -8.01 0.15
CA ILE A 275 4.81 -9.10 0.31
C ILE A 275 5.20 -9.65 -1.06
N SER A 276 4.25 -9.85 -1.98
CA SER A 276 4.58 -10.35 -3.32
C SER A 276 5.52 -9.41 -4.09
N MET A 277 5.37 -8.10 -3.91
CA MET A 277 6.31 -7.10 -4.44
C MET A 277 7.69 -7.20 -3.76
N ALA A 278 7.75 -7.52 -2.46
CA ALA A 278 9.02 -7.76 -1.75
C ALA A 278 9.74 -9.02 -2.28
N VAL A 279 8.98 -10.08 -2.55
CA VAL A 279 9.48 -11.29 -3.22
C VAL A 279 9.99 -10.96 -4.62
N THR A 280 9.28 -10.10 -5.36
CA THR A 280 9.68 -9.64 -6.70
C THR A 280 10.99 -8.87 -6.67
N PHE A 281 11.30 -8.19 -5.57
CA PHE A 281 12.60 -7.58 -5.29
C PHE A 281 13.67 -8.55 -4.76
N GLY A 282 13.43 -9.85 -4.78
CA GLY A 282 14.40 -10.87 -4.35
C GLY A 282 14.62 -10.90 -2.84
N PHE A 283 13.64 -10.51 -2.01
CA PHE A 283 13.67 -10.57 -0.53
C PHE A 283 14.71 -9.68 0.18
N HIS A 284 15.66 -9.07 -0.51
CA HIS A 284 16.75 -8.32 0.12
C HIS A 284 16.55 -6.80 0.13
N ASN A 285 15.47 -6.29 -0.49
CA ASN A 285 15.21 -4.86 -0.54
C ASN A 285 14.67 -4.32 0.80
N LEU A 286 15.57 -3.80 1.64
CA LEU A 286 15.24 -3.23 2.95
C LEU A 286 14.21 -2.10 2.86
N THR A 287 14.35 -1.20 1.89
CA THR A 287 13.42 -0.06 1.74
C THR A 287 12.00 -0.56 1.50
N TRP A 288 11.84 -1.58 0.65
CA TRP A 288 10.53 -2.17 0.39
C TRP A 288 9.99 -2.96 1.59
N TRP A 289 10.84 -3.66 2.34
CA TRP A 289 10.41 -4.31 3.59
C TRP A 289 9.93 -3.32 4.66
N LEU A 290 10.44 -2.09 4.68
CA LEU A 290 9.87 -1.03 5.52
C LEU A 290 8.47 -0.63 5.06
N VAL A 291 8.21 -0.59 3.73
CA VAL A 291 6.86 -0.40 3.19
C VAL A 291 5.93 -1.54 3.64
N VAL A 292 6.38 -2.80 3.50
CA VAL A 292 5.62 -3.98 3.95
C VAL A 292 5.30 -3.90 5.44
N THR A 293 6.29 -3.56 6.27
CA THR A 293 6.13 -3.42 7.72
C THR A 293 5.13 -2.31 8.07
N TYR A 294 5.20 -1.17 7.37
CA TYR A 294 4.20 -0.10 7.50
C TYR A 294 2.79 -0.59 7.15
N VAL A 295 2.63 -1.26 6.00
CA VAL A 295 1.34 -1.81 5.55
C VAL A 295 0.81 -2.81 6.57
N PHE A 296 1.67 -3.69 7.09
CA PHE A 296 1.31 -4.65 8.13
C PHE A 296 0.68 -3.96 9.35
N PHE A 297 1.35 -2.98 9.95
CA PHE A 297 0.84 -2.31 11.15
C PHE A 297 -0.40 -1.45 10.86
N SER A 298 -0.45 -0.77 9.72
CA SER A 298 -1.61 0.03 9.32
C SER A 298 -2.86 -0.83 9.10
N GLN A 299 -2.70 -1.97 8.43
CA GLN A 299 -3.77 -2.93 8.19
C GLN A 299 -4.17 -3.67 9.48
N ALA A 300 -3.22 -4.04 10.33
CA ALA A 300 -3.48 -4.66 11.63
C ALA A 300 -4.31 -3.74 12.54
N LEU A 301 -3.97 -2.44 12.60
CA LEU A 301 -4.76 -1.45 13.33
C LEU A 301 -6.19 -1.32 12.79
N SER A 302 -6.33 -1.19 11.47
CA SER A 302 -7.65 -1.09 10.81
C SER A 302 -8.49 -2.36 11.00
N ALA A 303 -7.85 -3.53 10.96
CA ALA A 303 -8.47 -4.83 11.17
C ALA A 303 -8.94 -4.99 12.62
N PHE A 304 -8.11 -4.62 13.59
CA PHE A 304 -8.44 -4.66 15.01
C PHE A 304 -9.67 -3.81 15.34
N LEU A 305 -9.69 -2.55 14.88
CA LEU A 305 -10.83 -1.66 15.09
C LEU A 305 -12.10 -2.18 14.39
N SER A 306 -11.95 -2.77 13.21
CA SER A 306 -13.06 -3.41 12.49
C SER A 306 -13.61 -4.63 13.21
N HIS A 307 -12.73 -5.45 13.80
CA HIS A 307 -13.09 -6.63 14.59
C HIS A 307 -13.83 -6.24 15.86
N LYS A 308 -13.32 -5.23 16.59
CA LYS A 308 -13.97 -4.68 17.79
C LYS A 308 -15.38 -4.16 17.46
N PHE A 309 -15.53 -3.43 16.37
CA PHE A 309 -16.84 -2.97 15.88
C PHE A 309 -17.81 -4.13 15.60
N TYR A 310 -17.35 -5.19 14.92
CA TYR A 310 -18.22 -6.32 14.63
C TYR A 310 -18.66 -7.05 15.90
N LYS A 311 -17.72 -7.31 16.82
CA LYS A 311 -18.01 -7.93 18.12
C LYS A 311 -18.97 -7.12 18.98
N SER A 312 -18.87 -5.78 18.97
CA SER A 312 -19.76 -4.92 19.75
C SER A 312 -21.15 -4.77 19.11
N LYS A 313 -21.22 -4.83 17.78
CA LYS A 313 -22.47 -4.56 17.03
C LYS A 313 -23.34 -5.81 16.86
N PHE A 314 -22.74 -6.98 16.70
CA PHE A 314 -23.50 -8.20 16.37
C PHE A 314 -23.29 -9.25 17.45
N VAL A 315 -24.37 -9.56 18.18
CA VAL A 315 -24.39 -10.64 19.19
C VAL A 315 -24.06 -12.00 18.55
N SER A 316 -24.51 -12.22 17.31
CA SER A 316 -24.26 -13.43 16.53
C SER A 316 -22.90 -13.47 15.81
N TYR A 317 -21.97 -12.54 16.10
CA TYR A 317 -20.68 -12.52 15.42
C TYR A 317 -19.86 -13.79 15.71
N PRO A 318 -19.28 -14.46 14.69
CA PRO A 318 -18.52 -15.69 14.92
C PRO A 318 -17.31 -15.48 15.85
N LYS A 319 -17.34 -16.14 17.01
CA LYS A 319 -16.34 -15.95 18.07
C LYS A 319 -14.95 -16.48 17.73
N HIS A 320 -14.86 -17.46 16.83
CA HIS A 320 -13.59 -18.05 16.39
C HIS A 320 -12.79 -17.15 15.44
N ARG A 321 -13.45 -16.19 14.75
CA ARG A 321 -12.77 -15.30 13.81
C ARG A 321 -11.77 -14.41 14.52
N LYS A 322 -10.60 -14.27 13.91
CA LYS A 322 -9.55 -13.34 14.34
C LYS A 322 -9.70 -11.99 13.63
N ALA A 323 -8.91 -10.98 14.02
CA ALA A 323 -9.02 -9.65 13.44
C ALA A 323 -8.42 -9.60 12.03
N PHE A 324 -7.19 -10.13 11.87
CA PHE A 324 -6.30 -9.90 10.74
C PHE A 324 -5.53 -11.16 10.30
N LEU A 325 -4.83 -11.84 11.22
CA LEU A 325 -4.03 -13.04 10.95
C LEU A 325 -4.81 -14.28 11.37
N PRO A 326 -5.07 -15.24 10.45
CA PRO A 326 -5.77 -16.47 10.78
C PRO A 326 -5.11 -17.18 11.97
N PHE A 327 -5.94 -17.65 12.91
CA PHE A 327 -5.54 -18.40 14.10
C PHE A 327 -4.69 -17.63 15.13
N LEU A 328 -4.13 -16.46 14.79
CA LEU A 328 -3.23 -15.68 15.64
C LEU A 328 -3.88 -14.39 16.18
N PHE A 329 -4.15 -13.42 15.30
CA PHE A 329 -4.48 -12.04 15.68
C PHE A 329 -5.76 -11.53 15.02
#